data_AF-A0A537CAQ4-F1
#
_entry.id   AF-A0A537CAQ4-F1
#
_cell.length_a   1.000
_cell.length_b   1.000
_cell.length_c   1.000
_cell.angle_alpha   90.00
_cell.angle_beta   90.00
_cell.angle_gamma   90.00
#
_symmetry.space_group_name_H-M   'P 1'
#
loop_
_entity.id
_entity.type
_entity.pdbx_description
1 polymer ?
#
loop_
_entity_poly.entity_id
_entity_poly.type
_entity_poly.pdbx_seq_one_letter_code
_entity_poly.pdbx_strand_id
1 'polypeptide(L)' 'MGLFGGRRTVFVDADILVIGGGMAGCGATYESRYWGRDLKIVCVEKANIERSGAVAQGLYAINCYMGMQW' A
#
# COMPACT_ATOMS: atom_id res chain seq x y z
N MET A 1 -7.15 26.42 23.05
CA MET A 1 -5.98 26.63 22.16
C MET A 1 -5.86 25.38 21.29
N GLY A 2 -6.29 25.47 20.02
CA GLY A 2 -6.62 24.29 19.20
C GLY A 2 -5.38 23.51 18.74
N LEU A 3 -5.45 22.19 18.81
CA LEU A 3 -4.44 21.19 18.41
C LEU A 3 -3.92 21.30 16.96
N PHE A 4 -4.40 22.27 16.19
CA PHE A 4 -4.32 22.31 14.73
C PHE A 4 -3.76 23.61 14.14
N GLY A 5 -3.36 24.59 14.96
CA GLY A 5 -2.99 25.94 14.51
C GLY A 5 -1.70 26.10 13.69
N GLY A 6 -0.93 25.03 13.46
CA GLY A 6 0.38 25.10 12.78
C GLY A 6 0.63 24.02 11.72
N ARG A 7 -0.41 23.38 11.17
CA ARG A 7 -0.22 22.31 10.18
C ARG A 7 -0.08 22.86 8.78
N ARG A 8 1.00 22.49 8.11
CA ARG A 8 1.19 22.71 6.68
C ARG A 8 0.44 21.63 5.90
N THR A 9 -0.48 22.04 5.02
CA THR A 9 -1.10 21.14 4.05
C THR A 9 -0.13 20.90 2.89
N VAL A 10 0.04 19.64 2.49
CA VAL A 10 0.82 19.24 1.32
C VAL A 10 -0.13 18.54 0.35
N PHE A 11 -0.17 19.01 -0.89
CA PHE A 11 -0.94 18.39 -1.95
C PHE A 11 -0.05 17.42 -2.74
N VAL A 12 -0.56 16.23 -3.02
CA VAL A 12 0.13 15.20 -3.81
C VAL A 12 -0.87 14.66 -4.82
N ASP A 13 -0.68 15.01 -6.10
CA ASP A 13 -1.51 14.48 -7.17
C ASP A 13 -1.17 13.00 -7.43
N ALA A 14 -2.16 12.20 -7.81
CA ALA A 14 -1.98 10.81 -8.21
C ALA A 14 -3.07 10.41 -9.21
N ASP A 15 -2.72 9.60 -10.19
CA ASP A 15 -3.71 8.95 -11.06
C ASP A 15 -4.33 7.76 -10.32
N ILE A 16 -3.52 7.05 -9.52
CA ILE A 16 -3.94 5.95 -8.64
C ILE A 16 -3.33 6.18 -7.25
N LEU A 17 -4.20 6.28 -6.24
CA LEU A 17 -3.81 6.37 -4.82
C LEU A 17 -4.20 5.09 -4.09
N VAL A 18 -3.20 4.39 -3.55
CA VAL A 18 -3.37 3.22 -2.68
C VAL A 18 -3.17 3.65 -1.22
N ILE A 19 -4.17 3.43 -0.38
CA ILE A 19 -4.13 3.77 1.05
C ILE A 19 -3.95 2.49 1.88
N GLY A 20 -2.77 2.34 2.47
CA GLY A 20 -2.33 1.18 3.24
C GLY A 20 -1.39 0.28 2.44
N GLY A 21 -0.17 0.08 2.92
CA GLY A 21 0.91 -0.74 2.35
C GLY A 21 0.97 -2.16 2.93
N GLY A 22 -0.15 -2.71 3.36
CA GLY A 22 -0.27 -4.12 3.75
C GLY A 22 -0.30 -5.05 2.53
N MET A 23 -0.65 -6.33 2.74
CA MET A 23 -0.61 -7.33 1.66
C MET A 23 -1.45 -6.96 0.42
N ALA A 24 -2.69 -6.51 0.63
CA ALA A 24 -3.56 -6.07 -0.46
C ALA A 24 -3.05 -4.81 -1.17
N GLY A 25 -2.57 -3.82 -0.41
CA GLY A 25 -2.08 -2.55 -0.95
C GLY A 25 -0.77 -2.69 -1.73
N CYS A 26 0.16 -3.51 -1.24
CA CYS A 26 1.37 -3.84 -1.98
C CYS A 26 1.04 -4.59 -3.28
N GLY A 27 0.09 -5.53 -3.26
CA GLY A 27 -0.38 -6.21 -4.48
C GLY A 27 -1.03 -5.24 -5.48
N ALA A 28 -1.90 -4.35 -5.01
CA ALA A 28 -2.53 -3.32 -5.84
C ALA A 28 -1.49 -2.36 -6.44
N THR A 29 -0.51 -1.93 -5.65
CA THR A 29 0.57 -1.03 -6.11
C THR A 29 1.45 -1.72 -7.15
N TYR A 30 1.79 -2.99 -6.94
CA TYR A 30 2.57 -3.81 -7.87
C TYR A 30 1.86 -3.94 -9.23
N GLU A 31 0.62 -4.39 -9.25
CA GLU A 31 -0.15 -4.55 -10.48
C GLU A 31 -0.45 -3.20 -11.16
N SER A 32 -0.77 -2.17 -10.37
CA SER A 32 -0.98 -0.82 -10.92
C SER A 32 0.26 -0.35 -11.68
N ARG A 33 1.48 -0.63 -11.19
CA ARG A 33 2.71 -0.22 -11.87
C ARG A 33 2.94 -0.97 -13.18
N TYR A 34 2.54 -2.24 -13.23
CA TYR A 34 2.66 -3.05 -14.44
C TYR A 34 1.77 -2.53 -15.57
N TRP A 35 0.51 -2.20 -15.26
CA TRP A 35 -0.48 -1.74 -16.25
C TRP A 35 -0.43 -0.22 -16.50
N GLY A 36 -0.35 0.58 -15.44
CA GLY A 36 -0.32 2.04 -15.47
C GLY A 36 1.09 2.61 -15.67
N ARG A 37 1.79 2.15 -16.70
CA ARG A 37 3.22 2.43 -16.94
C ARG A 37 3.56 3.92 -16.94
N ASP A 38 2.69 4.73 -17.50
CA ASP A 38 2.77 6.19 -17.60
C ASP A 38 2.03 6.92 -16.47
N LEU A 39 1.25 6.21 -15.67
CA LEU A 39 0.48 6.78 -14.57
C LEU A 39 1.33 7.01 -13.31
N LYS A 40 1.00 8.09 -12.60
CA LYS A 40 1.53 8.39 -11.27
C LYS A 40 0.79 7.60 -10.21
N ILE A 41 1.44 6.55 -9.71
CA ILE A 41 0.91 5.66 -8.69
C ILE A 41 1.54 6.02 -7.34
N VAL A 42 0.69 6.32 -6.36
CA VAL A 42 1.11 6.70 -5.01
C VAL A 42 0.57 5.69 -4.02
N CYS A 43 1.46 5.11 -3.20
CA CYS A 43 1.09 4.28 -2.06
C CYS A 43 1.40 5.05 -0.78
N VAL A 44 0.41 5.21 0.09
CA VAL A 44 0.57 5.85 1.41
C VAL A 44 0.39 4.82 2.51
N GLU A 45 1.34 4.77 3.44
CA GLU A 45 1.33 3.91 4.61
C GLU A 45 1.62 4.74 5.85
N LYS A 46 0.93 4.43 6.95
CA LYS A 46 1.11 5.10 8.25
C LYS A 46 2.38 4.61 8.96
N ALA A 47 2.75 3.35 8.75
CA ALA A 47 3.92 2.69 9.32
C ALA A 47 5.07 2.56 8.29
N ASN A 48 6.09 1.75 8.61
CA ASN A 48 7.08 1.31 7.62
C ASN A 48 6.54 0.08 6.88
N ILE A 49 6.40 0.17 5.56
CA ILE A 49 5.84 -0.88 4.69
C ILE A 49 6.53 -2.23 4.93
N GLU A 50 7.84 -2.26 5.19
CA GLU A 50 8.63 -3.48 5.43
C GLU A 50 8.00 -4.42 6.46
N ARG A 51 7.35 -3.85 7.48
CA ARG A 51 6.72 -4.59 8.59
C ARG A 51 5.34 -4.05 8.96
N SER A 52 4.65 -3.37 8.05
CA SER A 52 3.32 -2.82 8.31
C SER A 52 2.22 -3.90 8.25
N GLY A 53 1.11 -3.68 8.97
CA GLY A 53 -0.10 -4.50 8.86
C GLY A 53 -0.04 -5.88 9.52
N ALA A 54 -0.98 -6.76 9.13
CA ALA A 54 -1.23 -8.04 9.79
C ALA A 54 -0.10 -9.07 9.66
N VAL A 55 0.76 -8.92 8.64
CA VAL A 55 1.86 -9.85 8.33
C VAL A 55 3.20 -9.36 8.93
N ALA A 56 3.17 -8.39 9.85
CA ALA A 56 4.37 -7.82 10.46
C ALA A 56 5.32 -8.89 11.05
N GLN A 57 4.79 -9.89 11.75
CA GLN A 57 5.60 -10.98 12.34
C GLN A 57 5.82 -12.17 11.38
N GLY A 58 5.28 -12.09 10.17
CA GLY A 58 5.15 -13.22 9.25
C GLY A 58 3.90 -14.07 9.54
N LEU A 59 3.76 -15.15 8.76
CA LEU A 59 2.72 -16.16 8.89
C LEU A 59 3.35 -17.54 8.73
N TYR A 60 2.77 -18.56 9.36
CA TYR A 60 3.26 -19.94 9.27
C TYR A 60 2.79 -20.69 8.01
N ALA A 61 1.78 -20.19 7.31
CA ALA A 61 1.19 -20.85 6.15
C ALA A 61 0.54 -19.85 5.18
N ILE A 62 0.28 -20.32 3.95
CA ILE A 62 -0.57 -19.66 2.96
C ILE A 62 -1.93 -20.37 2.97
N ASN A 63 -2.97 -19.68 3.44
CA ASN A 63 -4.29 -20.30 3.64
C ASN A 63 -5.10 -20.49 2.36
N CYS A 64 -4.78 -19.77 1.29
CA CYS A 64 -5.47 -19.86 0.00
C CYS A 64 -4.46 -20.24 -1.08
N TYR A 65 -4.42 -21.52 -1.43
CA TYR A 65 -3.60 -22.05 -2.50
C TYR A 65 -4.37 -23.15 -3.24
N MET A 66 -4.70 -22.90 -4.50
CA MET A 66 -5.47 -23.84 -5.34
C MET A 66 -4.57 -24.84 -6.09
N GLY A 67 -3.25 -24.73 -5.94
CA GLY A 67 -2.28 -25.45 -6.77
C GLY A 67 -1.82 -24.62 -7.97
N MET A 68 -0.61 -24.89 -8.45
CA MET A 68 -0.16 -24.49 -9.78
C MET A 68 -0.55 -25.61 -10.75
N GLN A 69 -1.61 -25.43 -11.53
CA GLN A 69 -1.84 -26.25 -12.71
C GLN A 69 -1.07 -25.61 -13.86
N TRP A 70 0.01 -26.29 -14.25
CA TRP A 70 0.68 -26.07 -15.54
C TRP A 70 0.11 -27.07 -16.53
#